data_AF-A0A2G2HB06-F1
#
_entry.id   AF-A0A2G2HB06-F1
#
_cell.length_a   1.000
_cell.length_b   1.000
_cell.length_c   1.000
_cell.angle_alpha   90.00
_cell.angle_beta   90.00
_cell.angle_gamma   90.00
#
_symmetry.space_group_name_H-M   'P 1'
#
loop_
_entity.id
_entity.type
_entity.pdbx_description
1 polymer ?
#
loop_
_entity_poly.entity_id
_entity_poly.type
_entity_poly.pdbx_seq_one_letter_code
_entity_poly.pdbx_strand_id
1 'polypeptide(L)'
;MIFGNKLIDFFKNKKITNKTLSQQIGYSESMVGRYLKNPNLKFIVSILEHYPSIDLNYLFKENIKLDSFDEEGTTVYGEDNGQLIHNIESSLLKLKKNLSQK
;
A
#
# COMPACT_ATOMS: atom_id res chain seq x y z
N MET A 1 -7.60 5.17 -5.00
CA MET A 1 -6.26 5.39 -4.44
C MET A 1 -6.30 5.10 -2.95
N ILE A 2 -5.34 4.32 -2.45
CA ILE A 2 -5.29 3.90 -1.03
C ILE A 2 -5.09 5.11 -0.10
N PHE A 3 -4.24 6.05 -0.49
CA PHE A 3 -3.93 7.25 0.29
C PHE A 3 -5.16 8.11 0.58
N GLY A 4 -5.92 8.51 -0.46
CA GLY A 4 -7.12 9.34 -0.29
C GLY A 4 -8.18 8.68 0.60
N ASN A 5 -8.35 7.35 0.47
CA ASN A 5 -9.27 6.59 1.30
C ASN A 5 -8.86 6.60 2.79
N LYS A 6 -7.58 6.37 3.09
CA LYS A 6 -7.05 6.45 4.47
C LYS A 6 -7.26 7.83 5.09
N LEU A 7 -7.14 8.87 4.27
CA LEU A 7 -7.32 10.25 4.69
C LEU A 7 -8.80 10.56 4.97
N ILE A 8 -9.71 10.02 4.16
CA ILE A 8 -11.16 10.06 4.42
C ILE A 8 -11.51 9.32 5.73
N ASP A 9 -10.95 8.12 5.93
CA ASP A 9 -11.19 7.31 7.13
C ASP A 9 -10.71 8.03 8.40
N PHE A 10 -9.53 8.68 8.34
CA PHE A 10 -9.02 9.50 9.43
C PHE A 10 -10.02 10.59 9.84
N PHE A 11 -10.55 11.35 8.88
CA PHE A 11 -11.52 12.41 9.19
C PHE A 11 -12.87 11.86 9.67
N LYS A 12 -13.33 10.75 9.10
CA LYS A 12 -14.55 10.07 9.53
C LYS A 12 -14.46 9.60 10.98
N ASN A 13 -13.33 9.00 11.37
CA ASN A 13 -13.09 8.54 12.74
C ASN A 13 -13.06 9.70 13.75
N LYS A 14 -12.59 10.88 13.33
CA LYS A 14 -12.61 12.11 14.12
C LYS A 14 -13.94 12.88 14.03
N LYS A 15 -14.96 12.36 13.34
CA LYS A 15 -16.26 13.02 13.08
C LYS A 15 -16.10 14.40 12.42
N ILE A 16 -15.06 14.58 11.63
CA ILE A 16 -14.81 15.81 10.86
C ILE A 16 -15.56 15.70 9.54
N THR A 17 -16.48 16.64 9.30
CA THR A 17 -17.24 16.71 8.05
C THR A 17 -16.48 17.50 6.98
N ASN A 18 -16.81 17.31 5.70
CA ASN A 18 -16.23 18.11 4.62
C ASN A 18 -16.49 19.61 4.81
N LYS A 19 -17.65 19.98 5.36
CA LYS A 19 -17.98 21.36 5.73
C LYS A 19 -17.09 21.92 6.83
N THR A 20 -16.80 21.12 7.85
CA THR A 20 -15.88 21.54 8.94
C THR A 20 -14.46 21.68 8.41
N LEU A 21 -14.02 20.68 7.64
CA LEU A 21 -12.68 20.68 7.05
C LEU A 21 -12.51 21.90 6.13
N SER A 22 -13.47 22.16 5.24
CA SER A 22 -13.45 23.29 4.30
C SER A 22 -13.27 24.65 5.02
N GLN A 23 -13.97 24.84 6.14
CA GLN A 23 -13.85 26.04 6.97
C GLN A 23 -12.47 26.22 7.60
N GLN A 24 -11.78 25.13 7.94
CA GLN A 24 -10.47 25.19 8.58
C GLN A 24 -9.34 25.39 7.57
N ILE A 25 -9.35 24.63 6.47
CA ILE A 25 -8.24 24.65 5.49
C ILE A 25 -8.44 25.66 4.36
N GLY A 26 -9.56 26.40 4.34
CA GLY A 26 -9.80 27.49 3.38
C GLY A 26 -10.14 27.04 1.95
N TYR A 27 -10.51 25.77 1.76
CA TYR A 27 -11.02 25.25 0.49
C TYR A 27 -12.55 25.26 0.46
N SER A 28 -13.17 25.26 -0.72
CA SER A 28 -14.62 25.02 -0.79
C SER A 28 -14.95 23.57 -0.45
N GLU A 29 -16.16 23.31 0.05
CA GLU A 29 -16.59 21.94 0.40
C GLU A 29 -16.53 21.00 -0.82
N SER A 30 -16.85 21.50 -2.01
CA SER A 30 -16.72 20.76 -3.27
C SER A 30 -15.26 20.43 -3.60
N MET A 31 -14.33 21.38 -3.37
CA MET A 31 -12.89 21.14 -3.55
C MET A 31 -12.37 20.11 -2.57
N VAL A 32 -12.78 20.18 -1.30
CA VAL A 32 -12.42 19.18 -0.28
C VAL A 32 -12.87 17.78 -0.73
N GLY A 33 -14.13 17.62 -1.15
CA GLY A 33 -14.63 16.32 -1.61
C GLY A 33 -13.87 15.78 -2.83
N ARG A 34 -13.45 16.65 -3.75
CA ARG A 34 -12.64 16.27 -4.92
C ARG A 34 -11.20 15.90 -4.53
N TYR A 35 -10.56 16.71 -3.71
CA TYR A 35 -9.17 16.51 -3.33
C TYR A 35 -8.97 15.39 -2.31
N LEU A 36 -9.94 15.08 -1.46
CA LEU A 36 -9.86 13.88 -0.62
C LEU A 36 -9.75 12.59 -1.43
N LYS A 37 -10.42 12.51 -2.58
CA LYS A 37 -10.35 11.35 -3.48
C LYS A 37 -9.00 11.25 -4.20
N ASN A 38 -8.43 12.41 -4.55
CA ASN A 38 -7.17 12.48 -5.30
C ASN A 38 -6.36 13.71 -4.84
N PRO A 39 -5.68 13.60 -3.69
CA PRO A 39 -5.08 14.75 -3.03
C PRO A 39 -3.79 15.18 -3.73
N ASN A 40 -3.68 16.47 -4.01
CA ASN A 40 -2.44 17.09 -4.49
C ASN A 40 -1.57 17.53 -3.31
N LEU A 41 -0.29 17.80 -3.58
CA LEU A 41 0.68 18.17 -2.55
C LEU A 41 0.27 19.40 -1.73
N LYS A 42 -0.26 20.45 -2.39
CA LYS A 42 -0.71 21.67 -1.69
C LYS A 42 -1.84 21.38 -0.69
N PHE A 43 -2.80 20.55 -1.09
CA PHE A 43 -3.90 20.13 -0.24
C PHE A 43 -3.42 19.28 0.95
N ILE A 44 -2.46 18.37 0.72
CA ILE A 44 -1.86 17.55 1.78
C ILE A 44 -1.15 18.44 2.80
N VAL A 45 -0.34 19.40 2.35
CA VAL A 45 0.38 20.34 3.24
C VAL A 45 -0.61 21.15 4.09
N SER A 46 -1.64 21.71 3.46
CA SER A 46 -2.67 22.48 4.17
C SER A 46 -3.39 21.65 5.24
N ILE A 47 -3.64 20.36 4.97
CA ILE A 47 -4.18 19.43 5.96
C ILE A 47 -3.20 19.22 7.13
N LEU A 48 -1.91 19.00 6.85
CA LEU A 48 -0.92 18.71 7.88
C LEU A 48 -0.65 19.90 8.80
N GLU A 49 -0.75 21.13 8.28
CA GLU A 49 -0.66 22.34 9.08
C GLU A 49 -1.78 22.42 10.13
N HIS A 50 -3.00 21.97 9.79
CA HIS A 50 -4.15 22.01 10.69
C HIS A 50 -4.29 20.74 11.53
N TYR A 51 -3.72 19.63 11.06
CA TYR A 51 -3.83 18.31 11.66
C TYR A 51 -2.46 17.64 11.81
N PRO A 52 -1.55 18.19 12.64
CA PRO A 52 -0.20 17.65 12.81
C PRO A 52 -0.19 16.25 13.45
N SER A 53 -1.30 15.83 14.06
CA SER A 53 -1.49 14.47 14.58
C SER A 53 -1.63 13.38 13.50
N ILE A 54 -1.71 13.75 12.22
CA ILE A 54 -1.80 12.78 11.13
C ILE A 54 -0.45 12.07 10.98
N ASP A 55 -0.48 10.74 11.09
CA ASP A 55 0.69 9.92 10.79
C ASP A 55 0.84 9.76 9.27
N LEU A 56 1.82 10.47 8.71
CA LEU A 56 2.17 10.37 7.29
C LEU A 56 2.65 8.96 6.93
N ASN A 57 3.33 8.26 7.83
CA ASN A 57 3.77 6.91 7.56
C ASN A 57 2.56 6.01 7.36
N TYR A 58 1.53 6.14 8.19
CA TYR A 58 0.28 5.38 7.99
C TYR A 58 -0.40 5.69 6.64
N LEU A 59 -0.44 6.97 6.24
CA LEU A 59 -1.06 7.39 4.98
C LEU A 59 -0.30 6.88 3.75
N PHE A 60 1.03 6.99 3.76
CA PHE A 60 1.91 6.56 2.68
C PHE A 60 2.24 5.08 2.67
N LYS A 61 2.04 4.40 3.81
CA LYS A 61 2.18 2.94 3.87
C LYS A 61 1.23 2.38 2.84
N GLU A 62 1.76 1.91 1.72
CA GLU A 62 0.96 1.07 0.87
C GLU A 62 0.56 -0.11 1.75
N ASN A 63 -0.72 -0.48 1.71
CA ASN A 63 -1.03 -1.85 2.03
C ASN A 63 -0.37 -2.62 0.90
N ILE A 64 0.95 -2.84 1.01
CA ILE A 64 1.54 -4.08 0.58
C ILE A 64 0.60 -5.05 1.28
N LYS A 65 -0.35 -5.59 0.52
CA LYS A 65 -0.76 -6.94 0.79
C LYS A 65 0.60 -7.62 0.76
N LEU A 66 1.16 -7.86 1.96
CA LEU A 66 1.75 -9.16 2.20
C LEU A 66 0.60 -10.03 1.76
N ASP A 67 0.63 -10.41 0.48
CA ASP A 67 -0.25 -11.43 0.00
C ASP A 67 -0.07 -12.50 1.05
N SER A 68 -1.17 -12.72 1.75
CA SER A 68 -1.27 -13.73 2.78
C SER A 68 -0.50 -14.92 2.21
N PHE A 69 0.55 -15.31 2.93
CA PHE A 69 1.26 -16.52 2.58
C PHE A 69 0.20 -17.62 2.70
N ASP A 70 -0.39 -17.98 1.58
CA ASP A 70 -1.07 -19.24 1.43
C ASP A 70 0.02 -20.31 1.56
N GLU A 71 -0.34 -21.55 1.89
CA GLU A 71 0.61 -22.68 2.02
C GLU A 71 1.45 -22.94 0.74
N GLU A 72 1.25 -22.15 -0.32
CA GLU A 72 1.92 -22.16 -1.64
C GLU A 72 2.51 -20.80 -2.10
N GLY A 73 2.56 -19.78 -1.21
CA GLY A 73 3.43 -18.58 -1.28
C GLY A 73 3.79 -17.97 -2.64
N THR A 74 2.84 -17.39 -3.40
CA THR A 74 3.17 -16.67 -4.64
C THR A 74 2.70 -15.21 -4.63
N THR A 75 3.63 -14.26 -4.83
CA THR A 75 3.38 -12.97 -5.50
C THR A 75 4.31 -12.80 -6.69
N VAL A 76 3.75 -12.64 -7.88
CA VAL A 76 4.49 -12.36 -9.11
C VAL A 76 4.66 -10.85 -9.27
N TYR A 77 5.88 -10.34 -9.10
CA TYR A 77 6.58 -9.73 -10.25
C TYR A 77 8.08 -9.63 -9.97
N GLY A 78 8.84 -10.55 -10.54
CA GLY A 78 10.26 -10.75 -10.28
C GLY A 78 10.47 -12.16 -9.76
N GLU A 79 11.30 -12.94 -10.45
CA GLU A 79 11.48 -14.38 -10.25
C GLU A 79 11.68 -14.73 -8.77
N ASP A 80 10.79 -15.60 -8.28
CA ASP A 80 10.79 -16.08 -6.90
C ASP A 80 12.05 -16.93 -6.62
N ASN A 81 12.78 -16.55 -5.57
CA ASN A 81 13.96 -17.26 -5.10
C ASN A 81 13.63 -18.71 -4.70
N GLY A 82 12.39 -19.00 -4.27
CA GLY A 82 11.92 -20.35 -3.98
C GLY A 82 11.87 -21.22 -5.24
N GLN A 83 11.25 -20.72 -6.30
CA GLN A 83 11.25 -21.39 -7.61
C GLN A 83 12.66 -21.62 -8.16
N LEU A 84 13.57 -20.66 -7.96
CA LEU A 84 14.98 -20.80 -8.36
C LEU A 84 15.66 -21.96 -7.60
N ILE A 85 15.47 -22.04 -6.28
CA ILE A 85 16.01 -23.14 -5.45
C ILE A 85 15.43 -24.49 -5.89
N HIS A 86 14.12 -24.56 -6.11
CA HIS A 86 13.46 -25.79 -6.56
C HIS A 86 13.99 -26.28 -7.92
N ASN A 87 14.22 -25.35 -8.85
CA ASN A 87 14.78 -25.68 -10.16
C ASN A 87 16.23 -26.19 -10.06
N ILE A 88 17.03 -25.63 -9.15
CA ILE A 88 18.40 -26.08 -8.86
C ILE A 88 18.37 -27.50 -8.29
N GLU A 89 17.51 -27.77 -7.31
CA GLU A 89 17.40 -29.10 -6.68
C GLU A 89 16.92 -30.18 -7.64
N SER A 90 15.91 -29.86 -8.46
CA SER A 90 15.40 -30.75 -9.50
C SER A 90 16.48 -31.10 -10.54
N SER A 91 17.29 -30.11 -10.90
CA SER A 91 18.43 -30.30 -11.81
C SER A 91 19.50 -31.19 -11.18
N LEU A 92 19.81 -30.99 -9.90
CA LEU A 92 20.76 -31.83 -9.15
C LEU A 92 20.29 -33.28 -9.03
N LEU A 93 19.00 -33.50 -8.81
CA LEU A 93 18.40 -34.84 -8.74
C LEU A 93 18.52 -35.60 -10.05
N LYS A 94 18.26 -34.93 -11.18
CA LYS A 94 18.45 -35.52 -12.52
C LYS A 94 19.90 -35.88 -12.79
N LEU A 95 20.84 -34.99 -12.45
CA LEU A 95 22.29 -35.25 -12.57
C LEU A 95 22.71 -36.46 -11.74
N LYS A 96 22.27 -36.55 -10.48
CA LYS A 96 22.55 -37.71 -9.62
C LYS A 96 22.00 -39.01 -10.22
N LYS A 97 20.77 -38.99 -10.75
CA LYS A 97 20.18 -40.18 -11.37
C LYS A 97 20.97 -40.64 -12.60
N ASN A 98 21.44 -39.71 -13.43
CA ASN A 98 22.26 -40.01 -14.60
C ASN A 98 23.67 -40.52 -14.23
N LEU A 99 24.23 -40.05 -13.12
CA LEU A 99 25.54 -40.50 -12.63
C LEU A 99 25.50 -41.84 -11.88
N SER A 100 24.35 -42.19 -11.28
CA SER A 100 24.13 -43.45 -10.57
C SER A 100 23.66 -44.60 -11.47
N GLN A 101 23.23 -44.31 -12.71
CA GLN A 101 23.04 -45.34 -13.74
C GLN A 101 24.38 -45.61 -14.42
N LYS A 102 25.21 -46.43 -13.77
CA LYS A 102 26.43 -47.02 -14.32
C LYS A 102 26.49 -48.50 -13.98
#